data_AF-A0A5N3W5L9-F1
#
_entry.id   AF-A0A5N3W5L9-F1
#
_cell.length_a   1.000
_cell.length_b   1.000
_cell.length_c   1.000
_cell.angle_alpha   90.00
_cell.angle_beta   90.00
_cell.angle_gamma   90.00
#
_symmetry.space_group_name_H-M   'P 1'
#
loop_
_entity.id
_entity.type
_entity.pdbx_description
1 polymer ?
#
loop_
_entity_poly.entity_id
_entity_poly.type
_entity_poly.pdbx_seq_one_letter_code
_entity_poly.pdbx_strand_id
1 'polypeptide(L)'
;NILIFLQQWFLLSGGILAPGPTTAVSYMSVKCVDVRKNHHKAKWLMPWGPNQCDKIRDIEEAIPREIEANDIVFSVHIPLPSMEMSPWFQFMLFILQLDIAFKLNNQISKCTLPTPSCLGEFLSSGFSEPVIIGVK
;
A
#
# COMPACT_ATOMS: atom_id res chain seq x y z
N ASN A 1 49.67 1.18 -7.16
CA ASN A 1 49.13 0.99 -8.53
C ASN A 1 48.08 -0.12 -8.62
N ILE A 2 48.34 -1.36 -8.19
CA ILE A 2 47.37 -2.48 -8.31
C ILE A 2 46.00 -2.18 -7.69
N LEU A 3 45.96 -1.62 -6.48
CA LEU A 3 44.71 -1.28 -5.81
C LEU A 3 43.85 -0.28 -6.59
N ILE A 4 44.48 0.67 -7.28
CA ILE A 4 43.79 1.70 -8.06
C ILE A 4 43.13 1.08 -9.29
N PHE A 5 43.83 0.17 -9.98
CA PHE A 5 43.23 -0.55 -11.09
C PHE A 5 42.04 -1.38 -10.64
N LEU A 6 42.17 -2.12 -9.53
CA LEU A 6 41.08 -2.93 -9.00
C LEU A 6 39.84 -2.09 -8.63
N GLN A 7 40.05 -0.94 -7.98
CA GLN A 7 38.98 -0.02 -7.65
C GLN A 7 38.25 0.49 -8.90
N GLN A 8 38.99 0.87 -9.94
CA GLN A 8 38.42 1.33 -11.21
C GLN A 8 37.58 0.25 -11.89
N TRP A 9 38.05 -1.00 -11.88
CA TRP A 9 37.32 -2.15 -12.42
C TRP A 9 36.00 -2.39 -11.70
N PHE A 10 35.99 -2.39 -10.37
CA PHE A 10 34.76 -2.56 -9.60
C PHE A 10 33.77 -1.40 -9.82
N LEU A 11 34.26 -0.16 -9.84
CA LEU A 11 33.40 1.01 -10.08
C LEU A 11 32.73 0.97 -11.46
N LEU A 12 33.48 0.61 -12.51
CA LEU A 12 32.95 0.51 -13.87
C LEU A 12 31.95 -0.64 -14.01
N SER A 13 32.26 -1.80 -13.43
CA SER A 13 31.33 -2.94 -13.46
C SER A 13 30.02 -2.64 -12.74
N GLY A 14 30.07 -1.98 -11.59
CA GLY A 14 28.86 -1.54 -10.87
C GLY A 14 28.03 -0.52 -11.63
N GLY A 15 28.65 0.40 -12.37
CA GLY A 15 27.93 1.43 -13.13
C GLY A 15 27.35 0.98 -14.47
N ILE A 16 27.96 -0.03 -15.11
CA ILE A 16 27.57 -0.48 -16.46
C ILE A 16 26.71 -1.75 -16.42
N LEU A 17 27.04 -2.70 -15.53
CA LEU A 17 26.42 -4.03 -15.54
C LEU A 17 25.29 -4.16 -14.52
N ALA A 18 25.35 -3.42 -13.41
CA ALA A 18 24.34 -3.55 -12.37
C ALA A 18 23.14 -2.63 -12.66
N PRO A 19 21.90 -3.13 -12.54
CA PRO A 19 20.72 -2.28 -12.49
C PRO A 19 20.69 -1.45 -11.20
N GLY A 20 19.82 -0.45 -11.14
CA GLY A 20 19.62 0.35 -9.93
C GLY A 20 19.38 -0.53 -8.71
N PRO A 21 19.97 -0.21 -7.54
CA PRO A 21 19.96 -1.09 -6.36
C PRO A 21 18.56 -1.29 -5.77
N THR A 22 17.65 -0.34 -5.99
CA THR A 22 16.29 -0.36 -5.47
C THR A 22 15.32 0.19 -6.51
N THR A 23 14.18 -0.47 -6.68
CA THR A 23 13.06 0.02 -7.49
C THR A 23 11.96 0.56 -6.59
N ALA A 24 11.57 1.82 -6.76
CA ALA A 24 10.42 2.39 -6.08
C ALA A 24 9.20 2.38 -7.02
N VAL A 25 8.08 1.83 -6.55
CA VAL A 25 6.83 1.77 -7.31
C VAL A 25 5.72 2.36 -6.46
N SER A 26 5.03 3.36 -7.00
CA SER A 26 3.89 3.99 -6.35
C SER A 26 2.62 3.18 -6.60
N TYR A 27 1.93 2.81 -5.53
CA TYR A 27 0.65 2.13 -5.58
C TYR A 27 -0.46 3.07 -5.16
N MET A 28 -1.52 3.16 -5.96
CA MET A 28 -2.75 3.84 -5.58
C MET A 28 -3.68 2.83 -4.91
N SER A 29 -4.14 3.13 -3.70
CA SER A 29 -5.07 2.27 -2.98
C SER A 29 -6.48 2.34 -3.59
N VAL A 30 -7.14 1.19 -3.60
CA VAL A 30 -8.55 1.07 -4.00
C VAL A 30 -9.40 1.12 -2.74
N LYS A 31 -10.35 2.06 -2.72
CA LYS A 31 -11.32 2.22 -1.62
C LYS A 31 -12.38 1.13 -1.77
N CYS A 32 -12.30 0.10 -0.93
CA CYS A 32 -13.26 -0.99 -0.89
C CYS A 32 -14.30 -0.77 0.21
N VAL A 33 -15.53 -1.20 -0.02
CA VAL A 33 -16.60 -1.18 0.98
C VAL A 33 -16.79 -2.57 1.58
N ASP A 34 -16.68 -2.70 2.90
CA ASP A 34 -16.98 -3.93 3.62
C ASP A 34 -18.47 -4.01 3.98
N VAL A 35 -19.29 -4.40 2.99
CA VAL A 35 -20.75 -4.48 3.13
C VAL A 35 -21.18 -5.63 4.07
N ARG A 36 -20.29 -6.56 4.42
CA ARG A 36 -20.63 -7.74 5.23
C ARG A 36 -20.07 -7.58 6.65
N LYS A 37 -20.95 -7.19 7.58
CA LYS A 37 -20.76 -7.14 9.06
C LYS A 37 -20.40 -8.48 9.73
N ASN A 38 -19.83 -9.45 9.02
CA ASN A 38 -19.35 -10.69 9.59
C ASN A 38 -17.99 -10.45 10.24
N HIS A 39 -18.01 -9.85 11.43
CA HIS A 39 -16.85 -9.55 12.28
C HIS A 39 -15.98 -10.76 12.67
N HIS A 40 -16.32 -11.98 12.23
CA HIS A 40 -15.66 -13.22 12.65
C HIS A 40 -14.68 -13.81 11.62
N LYS A 41 -14.57 -13.25 10.40
CA LYS A 41 -13.52 -13.61 9.45
C LYS A 41 -13.04 -12.37 8.72
N ALA A 42 -11.78 -11.99 8.93
CA ALA A 42 -11.10 -11.03 8.08
C ALA A 42 -11.09 -11.58 6.65
N LYS A 43 -11.95 -11.04 5.78
CA LYS A 43 -11.95 -11.36 4.35
C LYS A 43 -11.03 -10.38 3.67
N TRP A 44 -9.98 -10.88 3.02
CA TRP A 44 -9.11 -10.04 2.21
C TRP A 44 -9.90 -9.41 1.06
N LEU A 45 -9.95 -8.09 1.05
CA LEU A 45 -10.66 -7.31 0.03
C LEU A 45 -9.72 -7.12 -1.17
N MET A 46 -10.01 -7.84 -2.25
CA MET A 46 -9.15 -7.81 -3.43
C MET A 46 -9.42 -6.52 -4.23
N PRO A 47 -8.40 -5.70 -4.52
CA PRO A 47 -8.59 -4.46 -5.28
C PRO A 47 -8.90 -4.71 -6.77
N TRP A 48 -8.69 -5.91 -7.31
CA TRP A 48 -8.94 -6.24 -8.72
C TRP A 48 -9.13 -7.75 -8.93
N GLY A 49 -9.46 -8.16 -10.15
CA GLY A 49 -9.66 -9.58 -10.50
C GLY A 49 -11.10 -10.08 -10.31
N PRO A 50 -11.33 -11.40 -10.43
CA PRO A 50 -12.67 -11.99 -10.40
C PRO A 50 -13.39 -11.83 -9.05
N ASN A 51 -12.62 -11.67 -7.96
CA ASN A 51 -13.12 -11.47 -6.60
C ASN A 51 -12.94 -10.03 -6.12
N GLN A 52 -12.96 -9.05 -7.04
CA GLN A 52 -12.78 -7.65 -6.66
C GLN A 52 -13.85 -7.19 -5.66
N CYS A 53 -13.44 -6.34 -4.72
CA CYS A 53 -14.34 -5.69 -3.78
C CYS A 53 -15.29 -4.71 -4.49
N ASP A 54 -16.35 -4.30 -3.78
CA ASP A 54 -17.16 -3.16 -4.21
C ASP A 54 -16.36 -1.87 -3.96
N LYS A 55 -16.20 -1.05 -5.01
CA LYS A 55 -15.27 0.08 -5.02
C LYS A 55 -16.04 1.39 -5.04
N ILE A 56 -15.58 2.34 -4.24
CA ILE A 56 -16.01 3.74 -4.34
C ILE A 56 -14.90 4.56 -4.99
N ARG A 57 -15.25 5.41 -5.97
CA ARG A 57 -14.25 6.26 -6.63
C ARG A 57 -13.88 7.44 -5.73
N ASP A 58 -14.91 8.06 -5.15
CA ASP A 58 -14.77 9.18 -4.24
C ASP A 58 -15.37 8.88 -2.87
N ILE A 59 -14.81 9.48 -1.83
CA ILE A 59 -15.42 9.47 -0.49
C ILE A 59 -16.74 10.26 -0.53
N GLU A 60 -16.89 11.22 -1.44
CA GLU A 60 -18.16 11.93 -1.66
C GLU A 60 -19.27 11.01 -2.17
N GLU A 61 -18.93 9.89 -2.82
CA GLU A 61 -19.89 8.86 -3.24
C GLU A 61 -20.38 8.00 -2.06
N ALA A 62 -19.68 8.02 -0.92
CA ALA A 62 -20.07 7.29 0.30
C ALA A 62 -21.24 7.95 1.05
N ILE A 63 -21.38 9.27 0.95
CA ILE A 63 -22.43 10.06 1.61
C ILE A 63 -23.84 9.68 1.13
N PRO A 64 -24.15 9.63 -0.18
CA PRO A 64 -25.48 9.22 -0.65
C PRO A 64 -25.76 7.73 -0.47
N ARG A 65 -24.72 6.91 -0.23
CA ARG A 65 -24.83 5.46 -0.04
C ARG A 65 -24.88 5.05 1.45
N GLU A 66 -24.88 6.00 2.37
CA GLU A 66 -24.89 5.77 3.82
C GLU A 66 -23.76 4.84 4.31
N ILE A 67 -22.60 4.88 3.65
CA ILE A 67 -21.46 4.04 4.03
C ILE A 67 -20.73 4.71 5.21
N GLU A 68 -20.60 4.00 6.33
CA GLU A 68 -19.86 4.49 7.49
C GLU A 68 -18.35 4.52 7.21
N ALA A 69 -17.63 5.45 7.85
CA ALA A 69 -16.17 5.56 7.70
C ALA A 69 -15.43 4.25 8.06
N ASN A 70 -15.98 3.48 9.02
CA ASN A 70 -15.43 2.19 9.44
C ASN A 70 -15.63 1.08 8.40
N ASP A 71 -16.52 1.26 7.43
CA ASP A 71 -16.80 0.25 6.40
C ASP A 71 -15.92 0.46 5.15
N ILE A 72 -15.08 1.50 5.14
CA ILE A 72 -14.14 1.77 4.06
C ILE A 72 -12.79 1.16 4.41
N VAL A 73 -12.27 0.33 3.50
CA VAL A 73 -10.93 -0.26 3.61
C VAL A 73 -10.13 0.11 2.37
N PHE A 74 -8.98 0.75 2.58
CA PHE A 74 -8.04 1.06 1.50
C PHE A 74 -7.20 -0.18 1.22
N SER A 75 -7.45 -0.84 0.09
CA SER A 75 -6.76 -2.08 -0.30
C SER A 75 -5.74 -1.85 -1.41
N VAL A 76 -4.56 -2.47 -1.27
CA VAL A 76 -3.52 -2.53 -2.30
C VAL A 76 -3.12 -3.98 -2.48
N HIS A 77 -2.88 -4.40 -3.72
CA HIS A 77 -2.34 -5.72 -4.05
C HIS A 77 -0.95 -5.55 -4.65
N ILE A 78 0.02 -6.23 -4.03
CA ILE A 78 1.40 -6.30 -4.49
C ILE A 78 1.70 -7.73 -4.92
N PRO A 79 2.26 -7.94 -6.11
CA PRO A 79 2.63 -6.94 -7.13
C PRO A 79 1.42 -6.39 -7.93
N LEU A 80 1.67 -5.41 -8.81
CA LEU A 80 0.66 -4.90 -9.76
C LEU A 80 0.07 -6.03 -10.62
N PRO A 81 -1.14 -5.87 -11.18
CA PRO A 81 -1.73 -6.87 -12.06
C PRO A 81 -0.77 -7.18 -13.22
N SER A 82 -0.65 -8.46 -13.57
CA SER A 82 0.27 -9.01 -14.58
C SER A 82 1.77 -8.94 -14.26
N MET A 83 2.13 -8.59 -13.03
CA MET A 83 3.51 -8.68 -12.53
C MET A 83 3.61 -9.78 -11.47
N GLU A 84 4.81 -10.33 -11.28
CA GLU A 84 5.12 -11.31 -10.24
C GLU A 84 6.33 -10.85 -9.43
N MET A 85 6.32 -11.12 -8.13
CA MET A 85 7.44 -10.78 -7.25
C MET A 85 8.41 -11.96 -7.22
N SER A 86 9.68 -11.71 -7.53
CA SER A 86 10.71 -12.76 -7.47
C SER A 86 11.38 -12.84 -6.09
N PRO A 87 11.73 -14.04 -5.59
CA PRO A 87 12.53 -14.19 -4.37
C PRO A 87 13.92 -13.53 -4.41
N TRP A 88 14.38 -13.10 -5.59
CA TRP A 88 15.62 -12.33 -5.74
C TRP A 88 15.56 -10.95 -5.08
N PHE A 89 14.36 -10.42 -4.83
CA PHE A 89 14.18 -9.22 -4.02
C PHE A 89 14.34 -9.58 -2.54
N GLN A 90 15.49 -9.25 -1.96
CA GLN A 90 15.86 -9.62 -0.59
C GLN A 90 15.06 -8.87 0.49
N PHE A 91 14.47 -7.72 0.14
CA PHE A 91 13.67 -6.91 1.05
C PHE A 91 12.48 -6.30 0.32
N MET A 92 11.45 -5.98 1.10
CA MET A 92 10.25 -5.28 0.64
C MET A 92 9.95 -4.18 1.64
N LEU A 93 9.88 -2.93 1.16
CA LEU A 93 9.65 -1.76 1.99
C LEU A 93 8.39 -1.04 1.51
N PHE A 94 7.49 -0.74 2.44
CA PHE A 94 6.24 -0.05 2.18
C PHE A 94 6.23 1.29 2.89
N ILE A 95 5.84 2.34 2.17
CA ILE A 95 5.64 3.67 2.71
C ILE A 95 4.19 4.06 2.42
N LEU A 96 3.42 4.30 3.46
CA LEU A 96 2.06 4.82 3.34
C LEU A 96 2.12 6.34 3.23
N GLN A 97 1.60 6.89 2.13
CA GLN A 97 1.40 8.33 1.95
C GLN A 97 -0.10 8.58 1.98
N LEU A 98 -0.57 9.42 2.93
CA LEU A 98 -1.98 9.76 3.07
C LEU A 98 -2.25 11.13 2.45
N ASP A 99 -3.13 11.17 1.46
CA ASP A 99 -3.66 12.42 0.91
C ASP A 99 -4.93 12.84 1.65
N ILE A 100 -4.87 13.94 2.41
CA ILE A 100 -5.99 14.44 3.22
C ILE A 100 -6.53 15.73 2.58
N ALA A 101 -7.80 15.71 2.18
CA ALA A 101 -8.49 16.91 1.72
C ALA A 101 -8.88 17.80 2.92
N PHE A 102 -8.43 19.06 2.91
CA PHE A 102 -8.77 20.01 3.97
C PHE A 102 -10.20 20.53 3.82
N LYS A 103 -11.03 20.37 4.85
CA LYS A 103 -12.31 21.10 4.98
C LYS A 103 -12.26 22.01 6.21
N LEU A 104 -12.69 23.27 6.05
CA LEU A 104 -12.70 24.29 7.09
C LEU A 104 -13.43 23.85 8.38
N ASN A 105 -14.47 23.02 8.23
CA ASN A 105 -15.28 22.49 9.34
C ASN A 105 -14.74 21.18 9.92
N ASN A 106 -13.68 20.61 9.36
CA ASN A 106 -13.06 19.37 9.81
C ASN A 106 -11.54 19.49 9.74
N GLN A 107 -11.00 20.36 10.62
CA GLN A 107 -9.56 20.52 10.72
C GLN A 107 -8.96 19.31 11.42
N ILE A 108 -7.81 18.87 10.91
CA ILE A 108 -7.00 17.83 11.55
C ILE A 108 -6.54 18.41 12.90
N SER A 109 -7.14 17.94 14.00
CA SER A 109 -6.58 18.18 15.33
C SER A 109 -5.16 17.62 15.36
N LYS A 110 -4.20 18.31 16.00
CA LYS A 110 -2.83 17.79 16.17
C LYS A 110 -2.89 16.31 16.56
N CYS A 111 -2.34 15.43 15.73
CA CYS A 111 -2.23 13.99 16.00
C CYS A 111 -1.36 13.82 17.27
N THR A 112 -2.01 13.92 18.42
CA THR A 112 -1.41 13.73 19.73
C THR A 112 -1.74 12.30 20.11
N LEU A 113 -0.73 11.44 20.18
CA LEU A 113 -0.89 10.15 20.85
C LEU A 113 -1.47 10.43 22.25
N PRO A 114 -2.67 9.91 22.58
CA PRO A 114 -3.20 8.61 22.15
C PRO A 114 -4.52 8.70 21.34
N THR A 115 -4.75 9.78 20.59
CA THR A 115 -5.99 9.90 19.80
C THR A 115 -5.98 8.93 18.59
N PRO A 116 -7.00 8.06 18.45
CA PRO A 116 -7.03 7.01 17.41
C PRO A 116 -7.31 7.56 16.01
N SER A 117 -7.61 8.85 15.87
CA SER A 117 -7.95 9.47 14.58
C SER A 117 -6.82 9.43 13.55
N CYS A 118 -5.58 9.18 13.98
CA CYS A 118 -4.43 9.04 13.09
C CYS A 118 -3.83 7.62 13.10
N LEU A 119 -4.41 6.68 13.86
CA LEU A 119 -3.94 5.29 13.95
C LEU A 119 -4.80 4.40 13.04
N GLY A 120 -4.38 4.27 11.78
CA GLY A 120 -5.00 3.29 10.88
C GLY A 120 -4.63 1.86 11.29
N GLU A 121 -5.58 0.94 11.19
CA GLU A 121 -5.34 -0.49 11.42
C GLU A 121 -4.76 -1.12 10.15
N PHE A 122 -3.53 -1.63 10.24
CA PHE A 122 -2.84 -2.23 9.10
C PHE A 122 -3.05 -3.75 9.07
N LEU A 123 -3.62 -4.23 7.97
CA LEU A 123 -3.87 -5.65 7.73
C LEU A 123 -3.01 -6.14 6.55
N SER A 124 -2.33 -7.28 6.70
CA SER A 124 -1.52 -7.90 5.65
C SER A 124 -1.79 -9.39 5.51
N SER A 125 -1.99 -9.88 4.28
CA SER A 125 -2.29 -11.30 3.97
C SER A 125 -1.13 -12.27 4.16
N GLY A 126 0.03 -11.81 4.64
CA GLY A 126 1.24 -12.63 4.80
C GLY A 126 2.02 -12.79 3.49
N PHE A 127 3.29 -13.21 3.59
CA PHE A 127 4.25 -13.18 2.48
C PHE A 127 4.21 -14.39 1.52
N SER A 128 3.27 -15.33 1.71
CA SER A 128 3.25 -16.60 0.94
C SER A 128 2.33 -16.57 -0.29
N GLU A 129 1.51 -15.53 -0.42
CA GLU A 129 0.53 -15.26 -1.49
C GLU A 129 0.69 -13.78 -1.91
N PRO A 130 0.03 -13.26 -2.96
CA PRO A 130 0.03 -11.82 -3.20
C PRO A 130 -0.28 -11.03 -1.93
N VAL A 131 0.53 -10.01 -1.66
CA VAL A 131 0.43 -9.23 -0.43
C VAL A 131 -0.70 -8.23 -0.63
N ILE A 132 -1.78 -8.44 0.11
CA ILE A 132 -2.90 -7.52 0.20
C ILE A 132 -2.70 -6.68 1.45
N ILE A 133 -2.52 -5.37 1.25
CA ILE A 133 -2.41 -4.39 2.33
C ILE A 133 -3.76 -3.69 2.47
N GLY A 134 -4.36 -3.80 3.65
CA GLY A 134 -5.55 -3.06 4.04
C GLY A 134 -5.20 -2.00 5.09
N VAL A 135 -5.74 -0.79 4.92
CA VAL A 135 -5.77 0.25 5.97
C VAL A 135 -7.22 0.60 6.25
N LYS A 136 -7.60 0.52 7.52
CA LYS A 136 -8.92 0.92 8.04
C LYS A 136 -8.76 2.05 9.05
#